data_AF-A0A5C7T4X6-F1
#
_entry.id   AF-A0A5C7T4X6-F1
#
_cell.length_a   1.000
_cell.length_b   1.000
_cell.length_c   1.000
_cell.angle_alpha   90.00
_cell.angle_beta   90.00
_cell.angle_gamma   90.00
#
_symmetry.space_group_name_H-M   'P 1'
#
loop_
_entity.id
_entity.type
_entity.pdbx_description
1 polymer ?
#
loop_
_entity_poly.entity_id
_entity_poly.type
_entity_poly.pdbx_seq_one_letter_code
_entity_poly.pdbx_strand_id
1 'polypeptide(L)'
;MVKKLHKSSSANPASALGGTVKDSAQQIFQAGLGAFAKAQVEGAKALETLVKDSASIQRKTKAAAEGKISEATSKMTHMASDISKQASGQWDKLENIFEERVAKALNKLGVPSAKDVAALIDRIDALNKAVQAMAGKSTAPVAKATTPKASPKAAAKPAVKKPAAKKAAAKKARTPSTK
;
A
#
# COMPACT_ATOMS: atom_id res chain seq x y z
N MET A 1 95.45 -53.01 -11.90
CA MET A 1 95.19 -54.33 -12.50
C MET A 1 93.75 -54.75 -12.21
N VAL A 2 92.90 -54.71 -13.24
CA VAL A 2 92.15 -55.87 -13.81
C VAL A 2 90.89 -56.28 -13.03
N LYS A 3 89.79 -55.58 -13.35
CA LYS A 3 88.60 -56.10 -14.06
C LYS A 3 88.09 -57.49 -13.61
N LYS A 4 86.90 -57.51 -13.00
CA LYS A 4 85.90 -58.55 -13.29
C LYS A 4 84.53 -57.94 -13.56
N LEU A 5 84.10 -58.22 -14.78
CA LEU A 5 82.97 -57.71 -15.50
C LEU A 5 81.74 -58.59 -15.21
N HIS A 6 80.58 -57.95 -15.23
CA HIS A 6 79.24 -58.52 -15.14
C HIS A 6 79.07 -59.86 -15.88
N LYS A 7 78.47 -60.85 -15.19
CA LYS A 7 77.79 -61.98 -15.81
C LYS A 7 76.28 -61.72 -15.69
N SER A 8 75.70 -61.20 -16.75
CA SER A 8 74.25 -61.10 -16.94
C SER A 8 73.64 -62.49 -16.93
N SER A 9 72.77 -62.77 -15.95
CA SER A 9 71.75 -63.80 -16.09
C SER A 9 70.57 -63.14 -16.81
N SER A 10 70.10 -63.80 -17.87
CA SER A 10 69.04 -63.36 -18.76
C SER A 10 67.75 -63.05 -17.99
N ALA A 11 67.50 -61.76 -17.76
CA ALA A 11 66.18 -61.26 -17.38
C ALA A 11 65.66 -60.47 -18.57
N ASN A 12 64.55 -60.94 -19.14
CA ASN A 12 63.91 -60.37 -20.30
C ASN A 12 63.64 -58.86 -20.03
N PRO A 13 64.28 -57.91 -20.76
CA PRO A 13 64.25 -56.49 -20.39
C PRO A 13 62.82 -55.93 -20.40
N ALA A 14 61.93 -56.51 -21.21
CA ALA A 14 60.51 -56.18 -21.26
C ALA A 14 59.76 -56.46 -19.93
N SER A 15 60.15 -57.48 -19.18
CA SER A 15 59.51 -57.83 -17.89
C SER A 15 60.00 -56.93 -16.75
N ALA A 16 61.29 -56.56 -16.77
CA ALA A 16 61.86 -55.61 -15.81
C ALA A 16 61.29 -54.20 -15.99
N LEU A 17 61.13 -53.74 -17.25
CA LEU A 17 60.47 -52.47 -17.57
C LEU A 17 58.97 -52.48 -17.20
N GLY A 18 58.26 -53.59 -17.44
CA GLY A 18 56.85 -53.74 -17.03
C GLY A 18 56.65 -53.68 -15.52
N GLY A 19 57.55 -54.28 -14.74
CA GLY A 19 57.54 -54.21 -13.27
C GLY A 19 57.75 -52.78 -12.75
N THR A 20 58.75 -52.05 -13.27
CA THR A 20 59.05 -50.67 -12.83
C THR A 20 57.95 -49.67 -13.22
N VAL A 21 57.29 -49.88 -14.37
CA VAL A 21 56.16 -49.05 -14.80
C VAL A 21 54.94 -49.32 -13.93
N LYS A 22 54.67 -50.58 -13.57
CA LYS A 22 53.59 -50.93 -12.65
C LYS A 22 53.82 -50.37 -11.24
N ASP A 23 55.04 -50.48 -10.72
CA ASP A 23 55.38 -49.92 -9.40
C ASP A 23 55.31 -48.39 -9.39
N SER A 24 55.77 -47.72 -10.46
CA SER A 24 55.64 -46.26 -10.59
C SER A 24 54.18 -45.83 -10.74
N ALA A 25 53.39 -46.54 -11.55
CA ALA A 25 51.96 -46.27 -11.69
C ALA A 25 51.22 -46.45 -10.36
N GLN A 26 51.59 -47.46 -9.58
CA GLN A 26 51.01 -47.70 -8.26
C GLN A 26 51.45 -46.65 -7.24
N GLN A 27 52.69 -46.17 -7.28
CA GLN A 27 53.15 -45.04 -6.47
C GLN A 27 52.46 -43.73 -6.85
N ILE A 28 52.28 -43.45 -8.14
CA ILE A 28 51.54 -42.27 -8.62
C ILE A 28 50.08 -42.36 -8.20
N PHE A 29 49.48 -43.55 -8.24
CA PHE A 29 48.09 -43.75 -7.82
C PHE A 29 47.94 -43.57 -6.30
N GLN A 30 48.86 -44.12 -5.51
CA GLN A 30 48.86 -43.94 -4.05
C GLN A 30 49.15 -42.50 -3.65
N ALA A 31 50.06 -41.82 -4.33
CA ALA A 31 50.32 -40.39 -4.16
C ALA A 31 49.10 -39.55 -4.58
N GLY A 32 48.41 -39.95 -5.65
CA GLY A 32 47.15 -39.34 -6.08
C GLY A 32 46.05 -39.47 -5.04
N LEU A 33 45.87 -40.65 -4.44
CA LEU A 33 44.92 -40.88 -3.35
C LEU A 33 45.29 -40.11 -2.07
N GLY A 34 46.57 -40.04 -1.73
CA GLY A 34 47.06 -39.26 -0.59
C GLY A 34 46.91 -37.75 -0.78
N ALA A 35 47.20 -37.23 -1.97
CA ALA A 35 47.01 -35.83 -2.32
C ALA A 35 45.52 -35.47 -2.38
N PHE A 36 44.67 -36.35 -2.90
CA PHE A 36 43.22 -36.17 -2.89
C PHE A 36 42.64 -36.16 -1.47
N ALA A 37 43.11 -37.05 -0.59
CA ALA A 37 42.71 -37.05 0.82
C ALA A 37 43.14 -35.75 1.53
N LYS A 38 44.36 -35.26 1.25
CA LYS A 38 44.85 -33.98 1.78
C LYS A 38 44.05 -32.79 1.25
N ALA A 39 43.71 -32.79 -0.05
CA ALA A 39 42.83 -31.80 -0.65
C ALA A 39 41.39 -31.84 -0.11
N GLN A 40 40.87 -33.00 0.28
CA GLN A 40 39.57 -33.08 0.96
C GLN A 40 39.61 -32.47 2.36
N VAL A 41 40.67 -32.71 3.14
CA VAL A 41 40.83 -32.12 4.48
C VAL A 41 41.02 -30.61 4.40
N GLU A 42 41.82 -30.13 3.45
CA GLU A 42 42.05 -28.70 3.24
C GLU A 42 40.86 -28.01 2.56
N GLY A 43 40.19 -28.69 1.63
CA GLY A 43 38.97 -28.26 0.97
C GLY A 43 37.79 -28.16 1.94
N ALA A 44 37.65 -29.09 2.89
CA ALA A 44 36.64 -29.01 3.94
C ALA A 44 36.84 -27.78 4.84
N LYS A 45 38.08 -27.46 5.21
CA LYS A 45 38.41 -26.25 5.98
C LYS A 45 38.16 -24.96 5.19
N ALA A 46 38.50 -24.96 3.91
CA ALA A 46 38.22 -23.82 3.02
C ALA A 46 36.71 -23.61 2.85
N LEU A 47 35.93 -24.69 2.72
CA LEU A 47 34.47 -24.63 2.65
C LEU A 47 33.87 -24.15 3.98
N GLU A 48 34.34 -24.65 5.13
CA GLU A 48 33.87 -24.17 6.44
C GLU A 48 34.18 -22.67 6.63
N THR A 49 35.35 -22.21 6.19
CA THR A 49 35.72 -20.79 6.20
C THR A 49 34.81 -20.00 5.27
N LEU A 50 34.58 -20.48 4.05
CA LEU A 50 33.68 -19.85 3.09
C LEU A 50 32.22 -19.82 3.57
N VAL A 51 31.76 -20.87 4.27
CA VAL A 51 30.43 -20.91 4.89
C VAL A 51 30.35 -19.91 6.04
N LYS A 52 31.39 -19.79 6.87
CA LYS A 52 31.45 -18.79 7.93
C LYS A 52 31.49 -17.37 7.36
N ASP A 53 32.24 -17.16 6.29
CA ASP A 53 32.32 -15.89 5.59
C ASP A 53 31.01 -15.55 4.89
N SER A 54 30.37 -16.49 4.20
CA SER A 54 29.05 -16.30 3.59
C SER A 54 27.97 -16.02 4.64
N ALA A 55 27.96 -16.72 5.78
CA ALA A 55 27.07 -16.43 6.88
C ALA A 55 27.33 -15.03 7.46
N SER A 56 28.60 -14.60 7.55
CA SER A 56 28.96 -13.26 7.98
C SER A 56 28.54 -12.19 6.97
N ILE A 57 28.70 -12.46 5.67
CA ILE A 57 28.31 -11.58 4.56
C ILE A 57 26.78 -11.48 4.52
N GLN A 58 26.04 -12.57 4.67
CA GLN A 58 24.58 -12.55 4.76
C GLN A 58 24.10 -11.74 5.96
N ARG A 59 24.73 -11.92 7.14
CA ARG A 59 24.40 -11.11 8.33
C ARG A 59 24.71 -9.63 8.10
N LYS A 60 25.86 -9.30 7.52
CA LYS A 60 26.25 -7.91 7.19
C LYS A 60 25.31 -7.29 6.16
N THR A 61 24.95 -8.04 5.11
CA THR A 61 24.00 -7.59 4.08
C THR A 61 22.61 -7.41 4.66
N LYS A 62 22.14 -8.32 5.51
CA LYS A 62 20.86 -8.19 6.22
C LYS A 62 20.86 -6.98 7.15
N ALA A 63 21.90 -6.80 7.96
CA ALA A 63 22.02 -5.64 8.85
C ALA A 63 22.12 -4.31 8.08
N ALA A 64 22.86 -4.28 6.96
CA ALA A 64 22.95 -3.09 6.12
C ALA A 64 21.64 -2.81 5.37
N ALA A 65 20.92 -3.84 4.94
CA ALA A 65 19.60 -3.70 4.34
C ALA A 65 18.57 -3.23 5.37
N GLU A 66 18.52 -3.84 6.56
CA GLU A 66 17.65 -3.42 7.66
C GLU A 66 17.95 -1.99 8.10
N GLY A 67 19.23 -1.60 8.22
CA GLY A 67 19.63 -0.24 8.53
C GLY A 67 19.21 0.77 7.45
N LYS A 68 19.48 0.47 6.17
CA LYS A 68 19.13 1.36 5.05
C LYS A 68 17.62 1.44 4.83
N ILE A 69 16.89 0.33 4.97
CA ILE A 69 15.43 0.29 4.86
C ILE A 69 14.83 1.03 6.04
N SER A 70 15.28 0.79 7.27
CA SER A 70 14.77 1.51 8.44
C SER A 70 15.01 3.01 8.34
N GLU A 71 16.19 3.44 7.88
CA GLU A 71 16.52 4.86 7.68
C GLU A 71 15.72 5.47 6.51
N ALA A 72 15.59 4.75 5.39
CA ALA A 72 14.80 5.21 4.25
C ALA A 72 13.29 5.25 4.57
N THR A 73 12.77 4.26 5.27
CA THR A 73 11.39 4.23 5.78
C THR A 73 11.18 5.37 6.76
N SER A 74 12.11 5.61 7.69
CA SER A 74 11.99 6.73 8.63
C SER A 74 11.98 8.07 7.89
N LYS A 75 12.90 8.29 6.94
CA LYS A 75 12.92 9.49 6.09
C LYS A 75 11.66 9.63 5.25
N MET A 76 11.17 8.54 4.68
CA MET A 76 9.94 8.51 3.90
C MET A 76 8.71 8.79 4.77
N THR A 77 8.63 8.24 5.98
CA THR A 77 7.54 8.51 6.93
C THR A 77 7.56 9.96 7.40
N HIS A 78 8.74 10.53 7.63
CA HIS A 78 8.89 11.96 7.94
C HIS A 78 8.47 12.84 6.75
N MET A 79 9.00 12.59 5.56
CA MET A 79 8.60 13.33 4.35
C MET A 79 7.11 13.16 4.04
N ALA A 80 6.56 11.97 4.20
CA ALA A 80 5.13 11.70 4.02
C ALA A 80 4.29 12.41 5.08
N SER A 81 4.75 12.50 6.32
CA SER A 81 4.06 13.29 7.36
C SER A 81 4.11 14.79 7.08
N ASP A 82 5.24 15.29 6.59
CA ASP A 82 5.39 16.72 6.26
C ASP A 82 4.59 17.07 4.99
N ILE A 83 4.63 16.23 3.96
CA ILE A 83 3.78 16.35 2.78
C ILE A 83 2.31 16.19 3.18
N SER A 84 1.94 15.25 4.04
CA SER A 84 0.55 15.10 4.50
C SER A 84 0.07 16.35 5.23
N LYS A 85 0.88 16.93 6.13
CA LYS A 85 0.56 18.19 6.81
C LYS A 85 0.43 19.35 5.83
N GLN A 86 1.38 19.50 4.90
CA GLN A 86 1.42 20.61 3.95
C GLN A 86 0.43 20.46 2.78
N ALA A 87 0.07 19.22 2.44
CA ALA A 87 -0.86 18.87 1.37
C ALA A 87 -2.28 18.67 1.87
N SER A 88 -2.56 18.60 3.18
CA SER A 88 -3.93 18.54 3.71
C SER A 88 -4.84 19.61 3.10
N GLY A 89 -4.37 20.86 2.98
CA GLY A 89 -5.11 21.93 2.28
C GLY A 89 -5.07 21.86 0.73
N GLN A 90 -4.21 21.04 0.14
CA GLN A 90 -4.26 20.72 -1.30
C GLN A 90 -5.18 19.53 -1.57
N TRP A 91 -5.38 18.64 -0.59
CA TRP A 91 -6.34 17.54 -0.64
C TRP A 91 -7.77 18.08 -0.72
N ASP A 92 -8.13 19.14 0.00
CA ASP A 92 -9.44 19.80 -0.14
C ASP A 92 -9.68 20.29 -1.58
N LYS A 93 -8.63 20.79 -2.27
CA LYS A 93 -8.74 21.21 -3.68
C LYS A 93 -8.84 20.01 -4.62
N LEU A 94 -8.14 18.92 -4.32
CA LEU A 94 -8.25 17.68 -5.08
C LEU A 94 -9.61 17.01 -4.86
N GLU A 95 -10.20 17.13 -3.68
CA GLU A 95 -11.57 16.70 -3.39
C GLU A 95 -12.55 17.50 -4.25
N ASN A 96 -12.41 18.82 -4.32
CA ASN A 96 -13.25 19.65 -5.19
C ASN A 96 -13.07 19.33 -6.68
N ILE A 97 -11.83 19.06 -7.15
CA ILE A 97 -11.56 18.65 -8.55
C ILE A 97 -12.08 17.24 -8.82
N PHE A 98 -11.96 16.33 -7.85
CA PHE A 98 -12.47 14.97 -7.93
C PHE A 98 -13.98 14.98 -8.00
N GLU A 99 -14.65 15.73 -7.12
CA GLU A 99 -16.09 15.96 -7.17
C GLU A 99 -16.53 16.53 -8.51
N GLU A 100 -15.81 17.53 -9.04
CA GLU A 100 -16.12 18.11 -10.35
C GLU A 100 -15.95 17.09 -11.49
N ARG A 101 -14.90 16.24 -11.42
CA ARG A 101 -14.66 15.18 -12.40
C ARG A 101 -15.67 14.04 -12.29
N VAL A 102 -16.04 13.64 -11.08
CA VAL A 102 -17.06 12.61 -10.81
C VAL A 102 -18.44 13.12 -11.22
N ALA A 103 -18.80 14.36 -10.88
CA ALA A 103 -20.02 15.01 -11.33
C ALA A 103 -20.06 15.09 -12.87
N LYS A 104 -18.95 15.46 -13.52
CA LYS A 104 -18.86 15.50 -14.98
C LYS A 104 -19.00 14.11 -15.61
N ALA A 105 -18.46 13.07 -14.99
CA ALA A 105 -18.60 11.69 -15.45
C ALA A 105 -20.04 11.17 -15.29
N LEU A 106 -20.67 11.44 -14.13
CA LEU A 106 -22.06 11.10 -13.84
C LEU A 106 -23.04 11.83 -14.76
N ASN A 107 -22.83 13.11 -15.01
CA ASN A 107 -23.62 13.88 -15.97
C ASN A 107 -23.50 13.32 -17.39
N LYS A 108 -22.32 12.85 -17.81
CA LYS A 108 -22.15 12.15 -19.09
C LYS A 108 -22.83 10.79 -19.14
N LEU A 109 -23.04 10.15 -17.99
CA LEU A 109 -23.78 8.89 -17.85
C LEU A 109 -25.29 9.10 -17.67
N GLY A 110 -25.76 10.35 -17.69
CA GLY A 110 -27.18 10.69 -17.60
C GLY A 110 -27.74 10.74 -16.17
N VAL A 111 -26.88 10.72 -15.14
CA VAL A 111 -27.29 10.93 -13.74
C VAL A 111 -27.31 12.44 -13.47
N PRO A 112 -28.48 13.08 -13.27
CA PRO A 112 -28.56 14.51 -13.02
C PRO A 112 -27.90 14.86 -11.69
N SER A 113 -27.10 15.93 -11.66
CA SER A 113 -26.43 16.36 -10.43
C SER A 113 -27.41 17.01 -9.45
N ALA A 114 -27.09 16.99 -8.15
CA ALA A 114 -27.91 17.63 -7.11
C ALA A 114 -28.14 19.13 -7.36
N LYS A 115 -27.18 19.82 -8.00
CA LYS A 115 -27.31 21.23 -8.36
C LYS A 115 -28.32 21.45 -9.48
N ASP A 116 -28.39 20.53 -10.44
CA ASP A 116 -29.34 20.60 -11.54
C ASP A 116 -30.78 20.38 -11.05
N VAL A 117 -30.96 19.47 -10.10
CA VAL A 117 -32.25 19.25 -9.43
C VAL A 117 -32.69 20.49 -8.65
N ALA A 118 -31.78 21.12 -7.91
CA ALA A 118 -32.07 22.36 -7.18
C ALA A 118 -32.46 23.52 -8.13
N ALA A 119 -31.70 23.73 -9.21
CA ALA A 119 -32.01 24.76 -10.21
C ALA A 119 -33.35 24.50 -10.92
N LEU A 120 -33.72 23.22 -11.10
CA LEU A 120 -35.02 22.84 -11.65
C LEU A 120 -36.16 23.13 -10.65
N ILE A 121 -35.97 22.84 -9.36
CA ILE A 121 -36.95 23.17 -8.31
C ILE A 121 -37.20 24.67 -8.27
N ASP A 122 -36.15 25.50 -8.29
CA ASP A 122 -36.28 26.96 -8.31
C ASP A 122 -37.05 27.46 -9.55
N ARG A 123 -36.77 26.86 -10.72
CA ARG A 123 -37.52 27.15 -11.95
C ARG A 123 -38.97 26.73 -11.85
N ILE A 124 -39.26 25.57 -11.27
CA ILE A 124 -40.63 25.10 -11.06
C ILE A 124 -41.36 26.05 -10.11
N ASP A 125 -40.75 26.48 -9.02
CA ASP A 125 -41.35 27.43 -8.08
C ASP A 125 -41.61 28.79 -8.73
N ALA A 126 -40.68 29.28 -9.55
CA ALA A 126 -40.87 30.51 -10.32
C ALA A 126 -42.00 30.37 -11.35
N LEU A 127 -42.06 29.25 -12.08
CA LEU A 127 -43.16 28.97 -13.01
C LEU A 127 -44.49 28.82 -12.29
N ASN A 128 -44.53 28.14 -11.15
CA ASN A 128 -45.74 27.93 -10.38
C ASN A 128 -46.29 29.27 -9.86
N LYS A 129 -45.41 30.19 -9.44
CA LYS A 129 -45.79 31.57 -9.11
C LYS A 129 -46.34 32.33 -10.33
N ALA A 130 -45.71 32.20 -11.49
CA ALA A 130 -46.17 32.84 -12.72
C ALA A 130 -47.52 32.28 -13.21
N VAL A 131 -47.72 30.97 -13.11
CA VAL A 131 -48.98 30.28 -13.45
C VAL A 131 -50.08 30.64 -12.46
N GLN A 132 -49.80 30.72 -11.17
CA GLN A 132 -50.79 31.20 -10.18
C GLN A 132 -51.17 32.66 -10.43
N ALA A 133 -50.22 33.51 -10.81
CA ALA A 133 -50.49 34.90 -11.20
C ALA A 133 -51.33 35.00 -12.48
N MET A 134 -51.18 34.05 -13.41
CA MET A 134 -51.96 33.99 -14.66
C MET A 134 -53.32 33.31 -14.49
N ALA A 135 -53.42 32.26 -13.67
CA ALA A 135 -54.66 31.58 -13.29
C ALA A 135 -55.53 32.47 -12.39
N GLY A 136 -54.94 33.29 -11.53
CA GLY A 136 -55.62 34.37 -10.81
C GLY A 136 -56.19 35.47 -11.73
N LYS A 137 -55.84 35.46 -13.02
CA LYS A 137 -56.38 36.35 -14.06
C LYS A 137 -57.45 35.69 -14.95
N SER A 138 -57.73 34.40 -14.78
CA SER A 138 -58.80 33.67 -15.49
C SER A 138 -59.66 32.84 -14.54
N THR A 139 -60.20 33.49 -13.53
CA THR A 139 -61.58 33.29 -13.05
C THR A 139 -61.95 34.55 -12.30
N ALA A 140 -62.65 35.47 -12.97
CA ALA A 140 -63.45 36.44 -12.25
C ALA A 140 -64.64 35.69 -11.63
N PRO A 141 -64.82 35.63 -10.31
CA PRO A 141 -66.12 35.28 -9.77
C PRO A 141 -66.97 36.55 -9.81
N VAL A 142 -67.87 36.56 -10.78
CA VAL A 142 -69.04 37.45 -10.84
C VAL A 142 -69.91 37.21 -9.60
N ALA A 143 -70.48 38.32 -9.11
CA ALA A 143 -71.64 38.43 -8.22
C ALA A 143 -71.51 37.96 -6.77
N LYS A 144 -71.23 38.92 -5.88
CA LYS A 144 -71.68 38.87 -4.49
C LYS A 144 -73.07 39.52 -4.41
N ALA A 145 -74.12 38.71 -4.57
CA ALA A 145 -75.49 39.08 -4.24
C ALA A 145 -75.83 38.67 -2.81
N THR A 146 -76.44 39.61 -2.10
CA THR A 146 -77.10 39.61 -0.78
C THR A 146 -78.12 38.44 -0.63
N THR A 147 -78.43 37.78 0.49
CA THR A 147 -78.71 38.15 1.90
C THR A 147 -78.73 36.84 2.77
N PRO A 148 -79.27 36.75 4.00
CA PRO A 148 -78.54 36.40 5.23
C PRO A 148 -78.92 35.01 5.81
N LYS A 149 -78.25 34.55 6.89
CA LYS A 149 -78.87 33.95 8.10
C LYS A 149 -77.89 33.11 8.93
N ALA A 150 -77.93 33.40 10.24
CA ALA A 150 -77.52 32.60 11.39
C ALA A 150 -76.01 32.37 11.65
N SER A 151 -75.45 33.22 12.51
CA SER A 151 -74.58 32.78 13.61
C SER A 151 -75.42 32.03 14.66
N PRO A 152 -74.87 31.31 15.68
CA PRO A 152 -73.49 31.37 16.17
C PRO A 152 -72.87 30.01 16.57
N LYS A 153 -71.55 29.97 16.84
CA LYS A 153 -71.00 29.55 18.15
C LYS A 153 -69.45 29.59 18.19
N ALA A 154 -68.97 30.38 19.15
CA ALA A 154 -67.71 30.30 19.92
C ALA A 154 -66.37 30.33 19.14
N ALA A 155 -65.65 31.46 19.15
CA ALA A 155 -64.74 31.96 20.22
C ALA A 155 -63.27 31.65 19.83
N ALA A 156 -62.60 32.59 19.15
CA ALA A 156 -61.74 33.62 19.78
C ALA A 156 -60.39 33.07 20.31
N LYS A 157 -59.38 33.22 19.44
CA LYS A 157 -57.93 33.39 19.66
C LYS A 157 -57.61 34.47 20.75
N PRO A 158 -56.33 34.81 21.07
CA PRO A 158 -55.03 34.09 21.09
C PRO A 158 -54.14 34.47 22.32
N ALA A 159 -52.81 34.22 22.23
CA ALA A 159 -51.71 35.11 22.68
C ALA A 159 -51.23 34.95 24.17
N VAL A 160 -49.96 35.08 24.62
CA VAL A 160 -48.57 35.29 24.13
C VAL A 160 -47.61 35.02 25.34
N LYS A 161 -46.31 34.70 25.08
CA LYS A 161 -45.04 35.17 25.73
C LYS A 161 -44.18 34.04 26.37
N LYS A 162 -43.05 33.61 25.77
CA LYS A 162 -41.64 34.14 25.70
C LYS A 162 -40.82 33.85 27.00
N PRO A 163 -39.46 33.85 27.05
CA PRO A 163 -38.36 33.41 26.16
C PRO A 163 -37.28 32.49 26.83
N ALA A 164 -36.28 32.08 26.02
CA ALA A 164 -34.83 31.95 26.34
C ALA A 164 -34.35 30.78 27.23
N ALA A 165 -33.09 30.33 27.19
CA ALA A 165 -31.98 30.23 26.22
C ALA A 165 -30.83 29.53 26.96
N LYS A 166 -30.00 28.77 26.23
CA LYS A 166 -28.57 28.45 26.49
C LYS A 166 -28.15 27.74 27.80
N LYS A 167 -27.58 26.53 27.63
CA LYS A 167 -26.29 26.03 28.18
C LYS A 167 -26.07 24.60 27.65
N ALA A 168 -24.92 24.06 27.28
CA ALA A 168 -23.58 24.49 26.92
C ALA A 168 -22.92 23.29 26.18
N ALA A 169 -21.89 23.58 25.40
CA ALA A 169 -21.14 22.61 24.61
C ALA A 169 -20.14 21.76 25.41
N ALA A 170 -19.77 20.63 24.79
CA ALA A 170 -18.42 20.08 24.65
C ALA A 170 -17.83 19.10 25.70
N LYS A 171 -17.55 17.90 25.18
CA LYS A 171 -16.32 17.07 25.26
C LYS A 171 -15.86 16.57 26.64
N LYS A 172 -15.67 15.24 26.76
CA LYS A 172 -14.34 14.57 26.66
C LYS A 172 -14.43 13.05 26.84
N ALA A 173 -13.78 12.31 25.93
CA ALA A 173 -13.47 10.89 26.03
C ALA A 173 -12.37 10.62 27.08
N ARG A 174 -12.40 9.44 27.72
CA ARG A 174 -11.22 8.66 28.17
C ARG A 174 -11.62 7.29 28.75
N THR A 175 -11.29 6.22 28.04
CA THR A 175 -10.76 4.95 28.61
C THR A 175 -9.33 5.23 29.16
N PRO A 176 -8.60 4.34 29.88
CA PRO A 176 -8.76 2.87 30.03
C PRO A 176 -8.55 2.34 31.48
N SER A 177 -8.69 1.03 31.72
CA SER A 177 -7.66 0.23 32.40
C SER A 177 -7.97 -1.28 32.40
N THR A 178 -7.03 -2.05 31.89
CA THR A 178 -6.78 -3.47 32.17
C THR A 178 -6.16 -3.64 33.55
N LYS A 179 -6.37 -4.82 34.15
CA LYS A 179 -5.48 -5.45 35.14
C LYS A 179 -5.49 -6.95 34.88
#